data_AF-A0A2T7NXX6-F1
#
_entry.id   AF-A0A2T7NXX6-F1
#
_cell.length_a   1.000
_cell.length_b   1.000
_cell.length_c   1.000
_cell.angle_alpha   90.00
_cell.angle_beta   90.00
_cell.angle_gamma   90.00
#
_symmetry.space_group_name_H-M   'P 1'
#
loop_
_entity.id
_entity.type
_entity.pdbx_description
1 polymer ?
#
loop_
_entity_poly.entity_id
_entity_poly.type
_entity_poly.pdbx_seq_one_letter_code
_entity_poly.pdbx_strand_id
1 'polypeptide(L)'
;MTKVICKIVELVLLQRALGAAAFDIPAPWCLAEENMLLDAVEQYGFGNWEDVSSHVETRTQLECEEHYVKFYIQGNIGKATFPSDTGSKITDHTTPAGGPLSPSITMPLPPLDLPPQEQQELGYMPHRDDFEREYDNQAETLVSGLAISADDDDLDLNVKLSCVSKYRVRLRERERRKRIARSHSLISTSLIPNKNAKTPNPKRKFAKEEREILEKMKVHTQFQTSAELERLQETLLKEKEHKTKIKEMSELRKQGVTLLSDVEDYEEEKYKREKRKENRKKMVSLLFTSCLLRPQNSKLSQEMFIICVDTKDDEEAEAEDSKEMASMPGYEMLSEREKRLCNSIRMIPANYITIKTCIIKDYLQRRQGLPVKIRYPSGMDKTHRRKIMSFLSDNGWIGVA
;
A
#
# COMPACT_ATOMS: atom_id res chain seq x y z
N MET A 1 -48.07 2.06 -25.31
CA MET A 1 -49.04 3.18 -25.27
C MET A 1 -50.16 3.04 -26.29
N THR A 2 -49.91 2.65 -27.54
CA THR A 2 -50.94 2.47 -28.59
C THR A 2 -52.07 1.49 -28.21
N LYS A 3 -51.75 0.46 -27.40
CA LYS A 3 -52.76 -0.48 -26.85
C LYS A 3 -53.64 0.15 -25.77
N VAL A 4 -53.16 1.15 -25.02
CA VAL A 4 -53.93 1.85 -23.97
C VAL A 4 -54.90 2.83 -24.62
N ILE A 5 -54.45 3.56 -25.64
CA ILE A 5 -55.30 4.46 -26.43
C ILE A 5 -56.40 3.67 -27.17
N CYS A 6 -56.07 2.52 -27.77
CA CYS A 6 -57.10 1.64 -28.37
C CYS A 6 -58.11 1.14 -27.33
N LYS A 7 -57.66 0.81 -26.11
CA LYS A 7 -58.56 0.33 -25.04
C LYS A 7 -59.40 1.45 -24.43
N ILE A 8 -58.88 2.67 -24.39
CA ILE A 8 -59.63 3.87 -23.99
C ILE A 8 -60.69 4.18 -25.04
N VAL A 9 -60.35 4.11 -26.34
CA VAL A 9 -61.34 4.27 -27.43
C VAL A 9 -62.38 3.15 -27.39
N GLU A 10 -61.98 1.90 -27.13
CA GLU A 10 -62.89 0.75 -26.99
C GLU A 10 -63.80 0.87 -25.75
N LEU A 11 -63.28 1.39 -24.62
CA LEU A 11 -64.05 1.69 -23.42
C LEU A 11 -65.00 2.88 -23.59
N VAL A 12 -64.57 3.93 -24.29
CA VAL A 12 -65.41 5.09 -24.66
C VAL A 12 -66.55 4.65 -25.60
N LEU A 13 -66.28 3.68 -26.49
CA LEU A 13 -67.30 3.07 -27.35
C LEU A 13 -68.23 2.12 -26.57
N LEU A 14 -67.72 1.34 -25.61
CA LEU A 14 -68.53 0.50 -24.71
C LEU A 14 -69.40 1.34 -23.75
N GLN A 15 -68.94 2.52 -23.36
CA GLN A 15 -69.67 3.43 -22.48
C GLN A 15 -70.85 4.13 -23.19
N ARG A 16 -70.83 4.21 -24.53
CA ARG A 16 -72.02 4.57 -25.33
C ARG A 16 -73.10 3.49 -25.32
N ALA A 17 -72.77 2.24 -25.00
CA ALA A 17 -73.73 1.12 -24.98
C ALA A 17 -74.41 0.92 -23.60
N LEU A 18 -73.82 1.42 -22.52
CA LEU A 18 -74.37 1.36 -21.16
C LEU A 18 -74.81 2.76 -20.74
N GLY A 19 -76.06 3.10 -21.04
CA GLY A 19 -76.67 4.40 -20.76
C GLY A 19 -76.81 4.74 -19.27
N ALA A 20 -75.71 5.05 -18.61
CA ALA A 20 -75.67 5.58 -17.25
C ALA A 20 -74.77 6.83 -17.22
N ALA A 21 -75.32 7.92 -16.70
CA ALA A 21 -74.65 9.19 -16.50
C ALA A 21 -73.39 9.02 -15.63
N ALA A 22 -72.21 8.98 -16.26
CA ALA A 22 -70.92 8.90 -15.57
C ALA A 22 -70.29 10.28 -15.29
N PHE A 23 -70.98 11.36 -15.68
CA PHE A 23 -70.46 12.72 -15.65
C PHE A 23 -71.48 13.67 -15.00
N ASP A 24 -71.52 13.69 -13.67
CA ASP A 24 -72.06 14.84 -12.93
C ASP A 24 -70.99 15.94 -12.95
N ILE A 25 -71.08 16.86 -13.93
CA ILE A 25 -70.11 17.95 -14.08
C ILE A 25 -70.83 19.31 -13.94
N PRO A 26 -70.54 20.09 -12.88
CA PRO A 26 -70.81 21.52 -12.87
C PRO A 26 -69.80 22.19 -13.83
N ALA A 27 -70.29 22.68 -14.98
CA ALA A 27 -69.56 23.23 -16.14
C ALA A 27 -68.80 22.18 -17.00
N PRO A 28 -69.42 21.62 -18.06
CA PRO A 28 -68.86 20.51 -18.82
C PRO A 28 -67.64 20.92 -19.66
N TRP A 29 -66.54 20.15 -19.54
CA TRP A 29 -65.50 20.08 -20.55
C TRP A 29 -66.11 19.55 -21.85
N CYS A 30 -65.87 20.23 -22.97
CA CYS A 30 -66.33 19.73 -24.25
C CYS A 30 -65.36 18.68 -24.79
N LEU A 31 -65.83 17.79 -25.67
CA LEU A 31 -64.98 16.73 -26.24
C LEU A 31 -63.74 17.27 -26.98
N ALA A 32 -63.83 18.48 -27.55
CA ALA A 32 -62.68 19.12 -28.21
C ALA A 32 -61.60 19.53 -27.19
N GLU A 33 -62.01 20.18 -26.09
CA GLU A 33 -61.11 20.51 -24.97
C GLU A 33 -60.51 19.23 -24.35
N GLU A 34 -61.31 18.17 -24.27
CA GLU A 34 -60.87 16.88 -23.74
C GLU A 34 -59.75 16.25 -24.58
N ASN A 35 -59.93 16.24 -25.90
CA ASN A 35 -58.90 15.71 -26.80
C ASN A 35 -57.64 16.58 -26.79
N MET A 36 -57.80 17.92 -26.77
CA MET A 36 -56.67 18.84 -26.67
C MET A 36 -55.88 18.64 -25.37
N LEU A 37 -56.57 18.39 -24.24
CA LEU A 37 -55.93 18.10 -22.97
C LEU A 37 -55.11 16.80 -23.04
N LEU A 38 -55.69 15.73 -23.60
CA LEU A 38 -55.01 14.45 -23.72
C LEU A 38 -53.81 14.52 -24.68
N ASP A 39 -53.96 15.16 -25.82
CA ASP A 39 -52.88 15.37 -26.80
C ASP A 39 -51.76 16.22 -26.19
N ALA A 40 -52.10 17.27 -25.45
CA ALA A 40 -51.14 18.11 -24.75
C ALA A 40 -50.37 17.33 -23.68
N VAL A 41 -51.05 16.50 -22.87
CA VAL A 41 -50.38 15.68 -21.85
C VAL A 41 -49.50 14.61 -22.49
N GLU A 42 -49.88 14.06 -23.64
CA GLU A 42 -49.02 13.16 -24.41
C GLU A 42 -47.78 13.88 -24.97
N GLN A 43 -47.94 15.11 -25.46
CA GLN A 43 -46.86 15.86 -26.09
C GLN A 43 -45.87 16.49 -25.09
N TYR A 44 -46.37 17.09 -24.02
CA TYR A 44 -45.56 17.85 -23.04
C TYR A 44 -45.26 17.08 -21.76
N GLY A 45 -45.97 15.98 -21.50
CA GLY A 45 -45.79 15.13 -20.34
C GLY A 45 -46.59 15.57 -19.10
N PHE A 46 -46.94 14.59 -18.27
CA PHE A 46 -47.66 14.80 -17.01
C PHE A 46 -46.84 15.64 -16.02
N GLY A 47 -47.45 16.68 -15.44
CA GLY A 47 -46.82 17.60 -14.49
C GLY A 47 -46.31 18.91 -15.11
N ASN A 48 -46.23 19.00 -16.44
CA ASN A 48 -45.91 20.25 -17.14
C ASN A 48 -47.18 21.02 -17.54
N TRP A 49 -47.96 21.41 -16.54
CA TRP A 49 -49.31 21.95 -16.74
C TRP A 49 -49.36 23.36 -17.35
N GLU A 50 -48.25 24.09 -17.34
CA GLU A 50 -48.11 25.41 -17.97
C GLU A 50 -48.17 25.30 -19.50
N ASP A 51 -47.37 24.38 -20.07
CA ASP A 51 -47.38 24.09 -21.50
C ASP A 51 -48.68 23.40 -21.94
N VAL A 52 -49.22 22.53 -21.09
CA VAL A 52 -50.51 21.86 -21.34
C VAL A 52 -51.66 22.86 -21.40
N SER A 53 -51.75 23.79 -20.45
CA SER A 53 -52.76 24.86 -20.46
C SER A 53 -52.58 25.78 -21.67
N SER A 54 -51.34 26.09 -22.04
CA SER A 54 -51.04 26.88 -23.24
C SER A 54 -51.49 26.20 -24.53
N HIS A 55 -51.47 24.86 -24.59
CA HIS A 55 -51.97 24.09 -25.74
C HIS A 55 -53.49 23.97 -25.78
N VAL A 56 -54.14 23.91 -24.62
CA VAL A 56 -55.61 23.86 -24.51
C VAL A 56 -56.22 25.25 -24.75
N GLU A 57 -55.51 26.33 -24.42
CA GLU A 57 -55.85 27.75 -24.60
C GLU A 57 -57.10 28.25 -23.84
N THR A 58 -58.09 27.38 -23.60
CA THR A 58 -59.40 27.73 -23.01
C THR A 58 -59.46 27.54 -21.49
N ARG A 59 -58.49 26.81 -20.90
CA ARG A 59 -58.47 26.41 -19.50
C ARG A 59 -57.15 26.76 -18.85
N THR A 60 -57.18 27.07 -17.57
CA THR A 60 -55.99 27.37 -16.78
C THR A 60 -55.21 26.12 -16.41
N GLN A 61 -53.93 26.28 -16.04
CA GLN A 61 -53.05 25.22 -15.54
C GLN A 61 -53.71 24.38 -14.43
N LEU A 62 -54.29 25.05 -13.43
CA LEU A 62 -54.92 24.37 -12.29
C LEU A 62 -56.16 23.59 -12.72
N GLU A 63 -56.97 24.13 -13.62
CA GLU A 63 -58.16 23.43 -14.14
C GLU A 63 -57.77 22.20 -14.96
N CYS A 64 -56.73 22.28 -15.79
CA CYS A 64 -56.22 21.16 -16.57
C CYS A 64 -55.68 20.05 -15.67
N GLU A 65 -54.90 20.42 -14.65
CA GLU A 65 -54.37 19.49 -13.65
C GLU A 65 -55.48 18.80 -12.86
N GLU A 66 -56.37 19.59 -12.26
CA GLU A 66 -57.46 19.07 -11.43
C GLU A 66 -58.37 18.15 -12.25
N HIS A 67 -58.70 18.54 -13.49
CA HIS A 67 -59.52 17.73 -14.37
C HIS A 67 -58.82 16.41 -14.72
N TYR A 68 -57.58 16.47 -15.19
CA TYR A 68 -56.83 15.27 -15.59
C TYR A 68 -56.64 14.30 -14.42
N VAL A 69 -56.23 14.81 -13.25
CA VAL A 69 -56.03 14.00 -12.05
C VAL A 69 -57.34 13.38 -11.57
N LYS A 70 -58.42 14.15 -11.52
CA LYS A 70 -59.71 13.68 -11.02
C LYS A 70 -60.32 12.59 -11.91
N PHE A 71 -60.24 12.72 -13.23
CA PHE A 71 -60.91 11.80 -14.16
C PHE A 71 -60.02 10.64 -14.65
N TYR A 72 -58.75 10.90 -14.96
CA TYR A 72 -57.86 9.90 -15.55
C TYR A 72 -56.95 9.20 -14.54
N ILE A 73 -56.60 9.84 -13.42
CA ILE A 73 -55.73 9.24 -12.40
C ILE A 73 -56.55 8.65 -11.24
N GLN A 74 -57.44 9.44 -10.65
CA GLN A 74 -58.24 9.05 -9.49
C GLN A 74 -59.64 8.54 -9.86
N GLY A 75 -60.07 8.82 -11.09
CA GLY A 75 -61.37 8.44 -11.62
C GLY A 75 -61.46 6.97 -11.99
N ASN A 76 -62.58 6.60 -12.61
CA ASN A 76 -62.86 5.21 -12.99
C ASN A 76 -61.82 4.66 -13.99
N ILE A 77 -61.29 5.52 -14.87
CA ILE A 77 -60.25 5.15 -15.84
C ILE A 77 -58.98 4.77 -15.08
N GLY A 78 -58.47 5.66 -14.22
CA GLY A 78 -57.27 5.41 -13.44
C GLY A 78 -57.37 4.15 -12.58
N LYS A 79 -58.51 3.96 -11.89
CA LYS A 79 -58.76 2.73 -11.09
C LYS A 79 -58.78 1.44 -11.93
N ALA A 80 -59.14 1.53 -13.21
CA ALA A 80 -59.16 0.38 -14.11
C ALA A 80 -57.83 0.15 -14.84
N THR A 81 -57.04 1.21 -15.05
CA THR A 81 -55.74 1.15 -15.76
C THR A 81 -54.55 0.94 -14.84
N PHE A 82 -54.61 1.45 -13.60
CA PHE A 82 -53.60 1.22 -12.58
C PHE A 82 -54.02 0.01 -11.71
N PRO A 83 -53.20 -1.06 -11.62
CA PRO A 83 -53.47 -2.13 -10.67
C PRO A 83 -53.47 -1.56 -9.25
N SER A 84 -54.50 -1.87 -8.44
CA SER A 84 -54.64 -1.37 -7.06
C SER A 84 -53.43 -1.66 -6.15
N ASP A 85 -52.57 -2.61 -6.54
CA ASP A 85 -51.36 -3.03 -5.84
C ASP A 85 -50.05 -2.39 -6.35
N THR A 86 -50.08 -1.43 -7.28
CA THR A 86 -48.86 -0.70 -7.72
C THR A 86 -48.43 0.42 -6.78
N GLY A 87 -48.83 0.34 -5.50
CA GLY A 87 -47.99 0.94 -4.48
C GLY A 87 -46.67 0.21 -4.53
N SER A 88 -45.74 0.68 -5.38
CA SER A 88 -44.34 0.30 -5.25
C SER A 88 -44.05 0.50 -3.77
N LYS A 89 -43.90 -0.59 -3.02
CA LYS A 89 -43.43 -0.54 -1.64
C LYS A 89 -41.96 -0.16 -1.72
N ILE A 90 -41.73 1.09 -2.15
CA ILE A 90 -40.45 1.76 -2.06
C ILE A 90 -40.26 1.91 -0.58
N THR A 91 -39.68 0.87 -0.01
CA THR A 91 -39.22 0.91 1.35
C THR A 91 -37.97 1.76 1.27
N ASP A 92 -38.03 2.96 1.83
CA ASP A 92 -36.84 3.78 1.98
C ASP A 92 -35.85 3.00 2.86
N HIS A 93 -34.86 2.37 2.22
CA HIS A 93 -33.77 1.70 2.93
C HIS A 93 -32.75 2.70 3.49
N THR A 94 -32.90 4.00 3.20
CA THR A 94 -32.05 5.04 3.79
C THR A 94 -32.48 5.42 5.21
N THR A 95 -33.77 5.27 5.59
CA THR A 95 -34.25 5.47 6.98
C THR A 95 -35.58 4.75 7.30
N PRO A 96 -35.87 4.21 8.51
CA PRO A 96 -35.17 3.30 9.44
C PRO A 96 -35.77 1.86 9.38
N ALA A 97 -35.15 0.75 9.79
CA ALA A 97 -34.54 0.46 11.09
C ALA A 97 -33.40 -0.54 10.94
N GLY A 98 -32.20 -0.18 11.43
CA GLY A 98 -31.19 -1.17 11.81
C GLY A 98 -30.64 -2.05 10.68
N GLY A 99 -30.93 -1.75 9.41
CA GLY A 99 -30.34 -2.47 8.28
C GLY A 99 -28.83 -2.20 8.21
N PRO A 100 -27.99 -3.19 7.89
CA PRO A 100 -26.53 -3.12 8.01
C PRO A 100 -25.84 -2.02 7.18
N LEU A 101 -26.59 -1.25 6.38
CA LEU A 101 -26.10 -0.20 5.48
C LEU A 101 -26.79 1.17 5.70
N SER A 102 -27.57 1.36 6.76
CA SER A 102 -28.24 2.64 7.01
C SER A 102 -27.22 3.74 7.37
N PRO A 103 -27.26 4.92 6.74
CA PRO A 103 -26.39 6.06 7.10
C PRO A 103 -26.55 6.48 8.57
N SER A 104 -27.75 6.28 9.13
CA SER A 104 -28.11 6.62 10.51
C SER A 104 -27.55 5.65 11.56
N ILE A 105 -26.98 4.50 11.16
CA ILE A 105 -26.30 3.55 12.08
C ILE A 105 -24.89 4.03 12.43
N THR A 106 -24.21 4.70 11.52
CA THR A 106 -22.88 5.25 11.80
C THR A 106 -23.06 6.61 12.44
N MET A 107 -22.96 6.70 13.77
CA MET A 107 -22.52 7.95 14.38
C MET A 107 -21.32 8.43 13.55
N PRO A 108 -21.34 9.67 13.00
CA PRO A 108 -20.22 10.18 12.24
C PRO A 108 -18.98 10.01 13.09
N LEU A 109 -18.09 9.13 12.64
CA LEU A 109 -16.89 8.84 13.41
C LEU A 109 -16.08 10.15 13.46
N PRO A 110 -15.44 10.46 14.60
CA PRO A 110 -14.65 11.67 14.70
C PRO A 110 -13.66 11.73 13.53
N PRO A 111 -13.57 12.88 12.82
CA PRO A 111 -12.65 13.04 11.72
C PRO A 111 -11.22 12.72 12.15
N LEU A 112 -10.45 12.07 11.28
CA LEU A 112 -9.03 11.85 11.54
C LEU A 112 -8.26 13.15 11.29
N ASP A 113 -7.45 13.56 12.27
CA ASP A 113 -6.55 14.70 12.11
C ASP A 113 -5.37 14.30 11.22
N LEU A 114 -5.45 14.62 9.92
CA LEU A 114 -4.41 14.40 8.93
C LEU A 114 -3.97 15.74 8.34
N PRO A 115 -2.66 16.00 8.15
CA PRO A 115 -2.20 17.21 7.50
C PRO A 115 -2.68 17.25 6.03
N PRO A 116 -2.94 18.44 5.45
CA PRO A 116 -3.49 18.55 4.09
C PRO A 116 -2.69 17.83 3.00
N GLN A 117 -1.36 17.78 3.15
CA GLN A 117 -0.50 17.06 2.22
C GLN A 117 -0.77 15.54 2.23
N GLU A 118 -0.93 14.94 3.42
CA GLU A 118 -1.21 13.50 3.54
C GLU A 118 -2.62 13.15 3.05
N GLN A 119 -3.58 14.04 3.27
CA GLN A 119 -4.93 13.90 2.71
C GLN A 119 -4.88 13.80 1.18
N GLN A 120 -4.08 14.66 0.53
CA GLN A 120 -3.92 14.66 -0.93
C GLN A 120 -3.14 13.43 -1.43
N GLU A 121 -2.07 13.01 -0.74
CA GLU A 121 -1.29 11.83 -1.12
C GLU A 121 -2.10 10.52 -1.00
N LEU A 122 -2.96 10.42 0.02
CA LEU A 122 -3.85 9.26 0.22
C LEU A 122 -5.16 9.37 -0.55
N GLY A 123 -5.51 10.57 -1.05
CA GLY A 123 -6.85 10.89 -1.56
C GLY A 123 -7.93 10.60 -0.52
N TYR A 124 -7.67 10.84 0.77
CA TYR A 124 -8.59 10.54 1.86
C TYR A 124 -9.27 11.81 2.37
N MET A 125 -10.58 11.75 2.57
CA MET A 125 -11.45 12.84 2.99
C MET A 125 -11.88 12.64 4.46
N PRO A 126 -11.24 13.30 5.44
CA PRO A 126 -11.44 13.00 6.85
C PRO A 126 -12.86 13.20 7.37
N HIS A 127 -13.57 14.23 6.89
CA HIS A 127 -14.95 14.52 7.29
C HIS A 127 -15.98 13.54 6.71
N ARG A 128 -15.61 12.82 5.65
CA ARG A 128 -16.46 11.78 5.03
C ARG A 128 -16.07 10.36 5.47
N ASP A 129 -14.90 10.22 6.11
CA ASP A 129 -14.26 8.93 6.36
C ASP A 129 -14.13 8.07 5.09
N ASP A 130 -13.75 8.71 3.99
CA ASP A 130 -13.87 8.13 2.65
C ASP A 130 -12.69 8.48 1.73
N PHE A 131 -12.48 7.70 0.68
CA PHE A 131 -11.42 7.92 -0.30
C PHE A 131 -11.99 8.50 -1.60
N GLU A 132 -11.25 9.40 -2.24
CA GLU A 132 -11.60 9.94 -3.56
C GLU A 132 -11.65 8.84 -4.62
N ARG A 133 -10.75 7.86 -4.51
CA ARG A 133 -10.71 6.67 -5.35
C ARG A 133 -10.83 5.43 -4.49
N GLU A 134 -11.92 4.69 -4.69
CA GLU A 134 -12.21 3.53 -3.87
C GLU A 134 -11.49 2.26 -4.35
N TYR A 135 -11.42 1.26 -3.45
CA TYR A 135 -11.03 -0.09 -3.86
C TYR A 135 -12.03 -0.63 -4.89
N ASP A 136 -11.50 -1.11 -6.01
CA ASP A 136 -12.28 -1.53 -7.19
C ASP A 136 -13.29 -0.45 -7.63
N ASN A 137 -12.78 0.73 -7.98
CA ASN A 137 -13.54 1.90 -8.43
C ASN A 137 -14.36 1.68 -9.72
N GLN A 138 -14.26 0.51 -10.35
CA GLN A 138 -15.02 0.16 -11.55
C GLN A 138 -16.19 -0.78 -11.23
N ALA A 139 -16.46 -1.06 -9.95
CA ALA A 139 -17.53 -1.97 -9.54
C ALA A 139 -18.91 -1.54 -10.05
N GLU A 140 -19.13 -0.23 -10.13
CA GLU A 140 -20.35 0.42 -10.59
C GLU A 140 -20.63 0.10 -12.07
N THR A 141 -19.60 -0.23 -12.85
CA THR A 141 -19.74 -0.69 -14.25
C THR A 141 -20.68 -1.88 -14.36
N LEU A 142 -20.68 -2.78 -13.35
CA LEU A 142 -21.55 -3.98 -13.33
C LEU A 142 -23.04 -3.66 -13.31
N VAL A 143 -23.41 -2.48 -12.82
CA VAL A 143 -24.80 -2.06 -12.67
C VAL A 143 -25.17 -0.86 -13.54
N SER A 144 -24.17 -0.15 -14.08
CA SER A 144 -24.36 1.09 -14.88
C SER A 144 -25.28 0.92 -16.10
N GLY A 145 -25.28 -0.25 -16.74
CA GLY A 145 -26.12 -0.55 -17.91
C GLY A 145 -27.38 -1.36 -17.60
N LEU A 146 -27.70 -1.60 -16.33
CA LEU A 146 -28.89 -2.38 -15.96
C LEU A 146 -30.14 -1.52 -16.13
N ALA A 147 -30.99 -1.88 -17.10
CA ALA A 147 -32.34 -1.35 -17.22
C ALA A 147 -33.35 -2.41 -16.78
N ILE A 148 -34.38 -2.03 -16.03
CA ILE A 148 -35.48 -2.92 -15.65
C ILE A 148 -36.62 -2.67 -16.63
N SER A 149 -37.05 -3.72 -17.35
CA SER A 149 -38.17 -3.66 -18.29
C SER A 149 -39.35 -4.45 -17.74
N ALA A 150 -40.57 -4.02 -18.05
CA ALA A 150 -41.78 -4.78 -17.72
C ALA A 150 -41.89 -6.07 -18.56
N ASP A 151 -41.21 -6.12 -19.70
CA ASP A 151 -41.17 -7.27 -20.61
C ASP A 151 -40.00 -8.22 -20.32
N ASP A 152 -39.25 -8.01 -19.23
CA ASP A 152 -38.15 -8.90 -18.84
C ASP A 152 -38.66 -10.31 -18.53
N ASP A 153 -38.06 -11.32 -19.14
CA ASP A 153 -38.32 -12.71 -18.80
C ASP A 153 -37.55 -13.14 -17.54
N ASP A 154 -37.84 -14.34 -17.03
CA ASP A 154 -37.20 -14.87 -15.83
C ASP A 154 -35.67 -14.98 -15.99
N LEU A 155 -35.17 -15.22 -17.20
CA LEU A 155 -33.74 -15.33 -17.46
C LEU A 155 -33.07 -13.95 -17.37
N ASP A 156 -33.65 -12.95 -18.02
CA ASP A 156 -33.21 -11.56 -17.97
C ASP A 156 -33.19 -11.05 -16.53
N LEU A 157 -34.27 -11.28 -15.79
CA LEU A 157 -34.36 -10.92 -14.37
C LEU A 157 -33.24 -11.58 -13.55
N ASN A 158 -33.00 -12.88 -13.75
CA ASN A 158 -31.94 -13.60 -13.04
C ASN A 158 -30.53 -13.09 -13.39
N VAL A 159 -30.28 -12.73 -14.64
CA VAL A 159 -29.00 -12.13 -15.05
C VAL A 159 -28.80 -10.78 -14.37
N LYS A 160 -29.83 -9.92 -14.37
CA LYS A 160 -29.77 -8.60 -13.70
C LYS A 160 -29.55 -8.75 -12.20
N LEU A 161 -30.26 -9.66 -11.55
CA LEU A 161 -30.07 -9.99 -10.13
C LEU A 161 -28.65 -10.53 -9.84
N SER A 162 -28.08 -11.33 -10.74
CA SER A 162 -26.70 -11.82 -10.63
C SER A 162 -25.68 -10.68 -10.72
N CYS A 163 -25.88 -9.72 -11.63
CA CYS A 163 -25.05 -8.51 -11.73
C CYS A 163 -25.11 -7.68 -10.45
N VAL A 164 -26.31 -7.46 -9.90
CA VAL A 164 -26.50 -6.76 -8.62
C VAL A 164 -25.85 -7.53 -7.47
N SER A 165 -25.98 -8.87 -7.43
CA SER A 165 -25.35 -9.71 -6.40
C SER A 165 -23.82 -9.59 -6.43
N LYS A 166 -23.20 -9.64 -7.63
CA LYS A 166 -21.75 -9.42 -7.81
C LYS A 166 -21.33 -8.03 -7.33
N TYR A 167 -22.11 -6.99 -7.66
CA TYR A 167 -21.85 -5.64 -7.18
C TYR A 167 -21.91 -5.55 -5.65
N ARG A 168 -22.91 -6.18 -5.00
CA ARG A 168 -23.01 -6.24 -3.52
C ARG A 168 -21.83 -6.93 -2.87
N VAL A 169 -21.25 -7.96 -3.49
CA VAL A 169 -20.02 -8.61 -3.00
C VAL A 169 -18.85 -7.62 -3.01
N ARG A 170 -18.70 -6.86 -4.11
CA ARG A 170 -17.64 -5.84 -4.22
C ARG A 170 -17.80 -4.71 -3.21
N LEU A 171 -19.03 -4.22 -3.00
CA LEU A 171 -19.32 -3.22 -1.97
C LEU A 171 -18.98 -3.70 -0.56
N ARG A 172 -19.31 -4.95 -0.21
CA ARG A 172 -18.94 -5.53 1.08
C ARG A 172 -17.43 -5.61 1.27
N GLU A 173 -16.69 -6.01 0.24
CA GLU A 173 -15.22 -6.06 0.32
C GLU A 173 -14.60 -4.66 0.45
N ARG A 174 -15.15 -3.68 -0.27
CA ARG A 174 -14.76 -2.28 -0.17
C ARG A 174 -14.98 -1.74 1.25
N GLU A 175 -16.16 -1.98 1.82
CA GLU A 175 -16.47 -1.59 3.20
C GLU A 175 -15.57 -2.30 4.22
N ARG A 176 -15.34 -3.61 4.05
CA ARG A 176 -14.42 -4.38 4.89
C ARG A 176 -13.03 -3.77 4.92
N ARG A 177 -12.50 -3.35 3.76
CA ARG A 177 -11.18 -2.72 3.65
C ARG A 177 -11.13 -1.35 4.34
N LYS A 178 -12.15 -0.51 4.16
CA LYS A 178 -12.24 0.79 4.87
C LYS A 178 -12.25 0.56 6.38
N ARG A 179 -13.03 -0.40 6.85
CA ARG A 179 -13.11 -0.77 8.26
C ARG A 179 -11.77 -1.20 8.82
N ILE A 180 -11.03 -2.07 8.11
CA ILE A 180 -9.68 -2.51 8.51
C ILE A 180 -8.69 -1.35 8.51
N ALA A 181 -8.71 -0.50 7.48
CA ALA A 181 -7.83 0.66 7.38
C ALA A 181 -8.01 1.60 8.57
N ARG A 182 -9.27 1.83 8.98
CA ARG A 182 -9.60 2.64 10.15
C ARG A 182 -9.29 1.95 11.47
N SER A 183 -9.73 0.71 11.66
CA SER A 183 -9.60 -0.01 12.94
C SER A 183 -8.15 -0.19 13.36
N HIS A 184 -7.24 -0.39 12.40
CA HIS A 184 -5.80 -0.52 12.66
C HIS A 184 -5.04 0.80 12.50
N SER A 185 -5.73 1.93 12.42
CA SER A 185 -5.12 3.26 12.23
C SER A 185 -4.13 3.32 11.05
N LEU A 186 -4.37 2.54 10.00
CA LEU A 186 -3.47 2.47 8.83
C LEU A 186 -3.49 3.78 8.02
N ILE A 187 -4.57 4.55 8.14
CA ILE A 187 -4.73 5.85 7.47
C ILE A 187 -3.76 6.87 8.08
N SER A 188 -3.69 6.96 9.41
CA SER A 188 -2.79 7.87 10.13
C SER A 188 -1.36 7.35 10.27
N THR A 189 -1.15 6.02 10.23
CA THR A 189 0.17 5.41 10.44
C THR A 189 0.97 5.24 9.15
N SER A 190 0.30 5.18 7.99
CA SER A 190 0.94 4.85 6.70
C SER A 190 1.98 5.87 6.24
N LEU A 191 1.98 7.08 6.80
CA LEU A 191 2.91 8.16 6.47
C LEU A 191 3.64 8.75 7.68
N ILE A 192 4.00 7.94 8.68
CA ILE A 192 5.03 8.35 9.66
C ILE A 192 6.43 7.87 9.20
N PRO A 193 7.09 8.43 8.15
CA PRO A 193 8.52 8.57 8.24
C PRO A 193 8.74 9.65 9.30
N ASN A 194 9.16 9.21 10.48
CA ASN A 194 9.67 10.02 11.58
C ASN A 194 10.79 10.97 11.06
N LYS A 195 10.42 12.08 10.42
CA LYS A 195 11.34 13.14 9.96
C LYS A 195 11.39 14.30 10.96
N ASN A 196 10.41 14.40 11.85
CA ASN A 196 10.30 15.51 12.82
C ASN A 196 10.40 15.12 14.30
N ALA A 197 10.74 13.87 14.65
CA ALA A 197 11.23 13.58 15.99
C ALA A 197 12.70 13.99 16.12
N LYS A 198 12.95 15.31 16.23
CA LYS A 198 14.17 15.83 16.84
C LYS A 198 14.11 15.56 18.36
N THR A 199 14.17 14.29 18.76
CA THR A 199 14.55 13.95 20.13
C THR A 199 16.03 13.61 20.12
N PRO A 200 16.87 14.34 20.88
CA PRO A 200 18.31 14.12 20.91
C PRO A 200 18.58 12.89 21.80
N ASN A 201 18.42 11.68 21.28
CA ASN A 201 18.89 10.50 22.00
C ASN A 201 19.36 9.38 21.03
N PRO A 202 20.68 9.09 20.95
CA PRO A 202 21.26 8.21 19.93
C PRO A 202 21.24 6.72 20.31
N LYS A 203 20.13 6.18 20.83
CA LYS A 203 20.01 4.77 21.30
C LYS A 203 18.82 3.98 20.73
N ARG A 204 18.42 4.18 19.46
CA ARG A 204 17.37 3.34 18.83
C ARG A 204 17.88 2.54 17.63
N LYS A 205 18.83 1.62 17.84
CA LYS A 205 19.03 0.48 16.90
C LYS A 205 17.77 -0.42 16.84
N PHE A 206 16.99 -0.45 17.92
CA PHE A 206 15.71 -1.15 18.00
C PHE A 206 14.62 -0.59 17.08
N ALA A 207 14.65 0.70 16.71
CA ALA A 207 13.58 1.29 15.90
C ALA A 207 13.51 0.77 14.46
N LYS A 208 14.64 0.34 13.88
CA LYS A 208 14.64 -0.25 12.52
C LYS A 208 14.02 -1.64 12.54
N GLU A 209 14.40 -2.45 13.53
CA GLU A 209 13.93 -3.83 13.65
C GLU A 209 12.50 -3.91 14.18
N GLU A 210 12.11 -2.98 15.05
CA GLU A 210 10.73 -2.77 15.48
C GLU A 210 9.83 -2.48 14.29
N ARG A 211 10.23 -1.56 13.40
CA ARG A 211 9.51 -1.30 12.15
C ARG A 211 9.41 -2.53 11.26
N GLU A 212 10.45 -3.34 11.18
CA GLU A 212 10.42 -4.58 10.39
C GLU A 212 9.41 -5.59 10.94
N ILE A 213 9.33 -5.72 12.27
CA ILE A 213 8.33 -6.58 12.93
C ILE A 213 6.93 -6.03 12.66
N LEU A 214 6.70 -4.72 12.86
CA LEU A 214 5.41 -4.08 12.59
C LEU A 214 4.96 -4.28 11.13
N GLU A 215 5.87 -4.11 10.18
CA GLU A 215 5.58 -4.32 8.75
C GLU A 215 5.19 -5.77 8.45
N LYS A 216 5.94 -6.75 9.00
CA LYS A 216 5.60 -8.17 8.87
C LYS A 216 4.25 -8.50 9.50
N MET A 217 3.87 -7.80 10.58
CA MET A 217 2.61 -8.04 11.27
C MET A 217 1.39 -7.43 10.57
N LYS A 218 1.56 -6.54 9.57
CA LYS A 218 0.43 -5.94 8.83
C LYS A 218 -0.46 -6.97 8.14
N VAL A 219 0.05 -8.13 7.75
CA VAL A 219 -0.75 -9.19 7.11
C VAL A 219 -1.84 -9.73 8.05
N HIS A 220 -1.64 -9.64 9.37
CA HIS A 220 -2.58 -10.12 10.38
C HIS A 220 -3.75 -9.16 10.63
N THR A 221 -3.69 -7.92 10.10
CA THR A 221 -4.80 -6.94 10.17
C THR A 221 -6.09 -7.44 9.53
N GLN A 222 -6.03 -8.47 8.68
CA GLN A 222 -7.22 -9.06 8.07
C GLN A 222 -7.95 -10.05 8.98
N PHE A 223 -7.28 -10.55 10.02
CA PHE A 223 -7.74 -11.68 10.83
C PHE A 223 -7.87 -11.37 12.32
N GLN A 224 -7.12 -10.38 12.81
CA GLN A 224 -7.07 -10.02 14.23
C GLN A 224 -7.69 -8.64 14.45
N THR A 225 -8.25 -8.42 15.63
CA THR A 225 -8.66 -7.08 16.05
C THR A 225 -7.43 -6.18 16.27
N SER A 226 -7.60 -4.85 16.27
CA SER A 226 -6.47 -3.93 16.54
C SER A 226 -5.82 -4.20 17.89
N ALA A 227 -6.62 -4.41 18.93
CA ALA A 227 -6.12 -4.66 20.27
C ALA A 227 -5.33 -5.98 20.38
N GLU A 228 -5.77 -7.05 19.70
CA GLU A 228 -5.04 -8.32 19.67
C GLU A 228 -3.72 -8.18 18.90
N LEU A 229 -3.74 -7.46 17.78
CA LEU A 229 -2.55 -7.23 16.96
C LEU A 229 -1.51 -6.38 17.72
N GLU A 230 -1.95 -5.32 18.40
CA GLU A 230 -1.08 -4.47 19.23
C GLU A 230 -0.45 -5.27 20.38
N ARG A 231 -1.24 -6.11 21.07
CA ARG A 231 -0.70 -7.02 22.10
C ARG A 231 0.31 -8.00 21.53
N LEU A 232 0.06 -8.55 20.35
CA LEU A 232 0.98 -9.47 19.69
C LEU A 232 2.29 -8.76 19.33
N GLN A 233 2.20 -7.57 18.76
CA GLN A 233 3.35 -6.73 18.42
C GLN A 233 4.19 -6.41 19.67
N GLU A 234 3.57 -5.96 20.75
CA GLU A 234 4.25 -5.69 22.02
C GLU A 234 4.93 -6.94 22.58
N THR A 235 4.25 -8.09 22.53
CA THR A 235 4.80 -9.35 23.03
C THR A 235 6.01 -9.80 22.22
N LEU A 236 5.97 -9.68 20.89
CA LEU A 236 7.09 -10.02 20.01
C LEU A 236 8.31 -9.11 20.25
N LEU A 237 8.10 -7.82 20.49
CA LEU A 237 9.16 -6.89 20.84
C LEU A 237 9.80 -7.25 22.18
N LYS A 238 9.00 -7.53 23.21
CA LYS A 238 9.47 -7.98 24.53
C LYS A 238 10.24 -9.30 24.42
N GLU A 239 9.69 -10.28 23.70
CA GLU A 239 10.36 -11.57 23.48
C GLU A 239 11.75 -11.37 22.87
N LYS A 240 11.86 -10.48 21.87
CA LYS A 240 13.14 -10.16 21.25
C LYS A 240 14.10 -9.49 22.22
N GLU A 241 13.65 -8.49 22.97
CA GLU A 241 14.44 -7.80 23.99
C GLU A 241 14.97 -8.78 25.05
N HIS A 242 14.13 -9.72 25.49
CA HIS A 242 14.56 -10.77 26.41
C HIS A 242 15.59 -11.70 25.77
N LYS A 243 15.42 -12.09 24.50
CA LYS A 243 16.41 -12.90 23.78
C LYS A 243 17.76 -12.19 23.63
N THR A 244 17.80 -10.88 23.38
CA THR A 244 19.05 -10.13 23.31
C THR A 244 19.71 -10.03 24.68
N LYS A 245 18.95 -9.70 25.73
CA LYS A 245 19.44 -9.67 27.11
C LYS A 245 20.00 -11.02 27.55
N ILE A 246 19.33 -12.13 27.24
CA ILE A 246 19.81 -13.48 27.56
C ILE A 246 21.14 -13.76 26.85
N LYS A 247 21.28 -13.37 25.59
CA LYS A 247 22.55 -13.52 24.84
C LYS A 247 23.68 -12.70 25.47
N GLU A 248 23.42 -11.43 25.77
CA GLU A 248 24.36 -10.53 26.45
C GLU A 248 24.83 -11.11 27.80
N MET A 249 23.88 -11.53 28.65
CA MET A 249 24.18 -12.16 29.94
C MET A 249 24.95 -13.48 29.78
N SER A 250 24.66 -14.27 28.75
CA SER A 250 25.39 -15.50 28.46
C SER A 250 26.83 -15.21 28.03
N GLU A 251 27.06 -14.16 27.24
CA GLU A 251 28.39 -13.72 26.81
C GLU A 251 29.22 -13.17 27.97
N LEU A 252 28.62 -12.36 28.85
CA LEU A 252 29.27 -11.85 30.06
C LEU A 252 29.72 -12.99 30.98
N ARG A 253 28.87 -14.01 31.16
CA ARG A 253 29.25 -15.22 31.92
C ARG A 253 30.41 -15.98 31.29
N LYS A 254 30.46 -16.10 29.96
CA LYS A 254 31.59 -16.72 29.25
C LYS A 254 32.89 -15.91 29.41
N GLN A 255 32.78 -14.59 29.58
CA GLN A 255 33.90 -13.68 29.82
C GLN A 255 34.33 -13.62 31.29
N GLY A 256 33.68 -14.40 32.17
CA GLY A 256 34.04 -14.54 33.58
C GLY A 256 33.30 -13.59 34.54
N VAL A 257 32.37 -12.76 34.05
CA VAL A 257 31.57 -11.86 34.90
C VAL A 257 30.39 -12.64 35.48
N THR A 258 30.35 -12.79 36.80
CA THR A 258 29.33 -13.59 37.50
C THR A 258 28.36 -12.76 38.34
N LEU A 259 28.74 -11.53 38.72
CA LEU A 259 27.92 -10.59 39.49
C LEU A 259 27.38 -9.47 38.59
N LEU A 260 26.17 -9.01 38.89
CA LEU A 260 25.53 -7.90 38.15
C LEU A 260 26.21 -6.54 38.42
N SER A 261 26.75 -6.35 39.63
CA SER A 261 27.52 -5.14 39.99
C SER A 261 28.74 -4.93 39.10
N ASP A 262 29.37 -6.04 38.69
CA ASP A 262 30.65 -6.03 38.01
C ASP A 262 30.49 -5.81 36.50
N VAL A 263 29.25 -5.78 36.00
CA VAL A 263 28.93 -5.57 34.58
C VAL A 263 29.32 -4.16 34.14
N GLU A 264 29.01 -3.14 34.93
CA GLU A 264 29.32 -1.74 34.59
C GLU A 264 30.84 -1.53 34.49
N ASP A 265 31.59 -2.01 35.50
CA ASP A 265 33.05 -1.95 35.52
C ASP A 265 33.67 -2.74 34.35
N TYR A 266 33.14 -3.93 34.05
CA TYR A 266 33.58 -4.75 32.93
C TYR A 266 33.34 -4.07 31.58
N GLU A 267 32.16 -3.48 31.38
CA GLU A 267 31.82 -2.75 30.17
C GLU A 267 32.68 -1.50 29.99
N GLU A 268 32.98 -0.77 31.06
CA GLU A 268 33.89 0.38 31.03
C GLU A 268 35.31 -0.03 30.63
N GLU A 269 35.85 -1.09 31.24
CA GLU A 269 37.20 -1.58 30.91
C GLU A 269 37.26 -2.22 29.52
N LYS A 270 36.19 -2.89 29.08
CA LYS A 270 36.06 -3.36 27.69
C LYS A 270 36.03 -2.19 26.72
N TYR A 271 35.26 -1.13 27.01
CA TYR A 271 35.17 0.07 26.19
C TYR A 271 36.51 0.81 26.13
N LYS A 272 37.22 0.98 27.26
CA LYS A 272 38.57 1.56 27.28
C LYS A 272 39.54 0.74 26.44
N ARG A 273 39.51 -0.59 26.54
CA ARG A 273 40.32 -1.50 25.70
C ARG A 273 39.99 -1.37 24.22
N GLU A 274 38.71 -1.36 23.84
CA GLU A 274 38.28 -1.18 22.46
C GLU A 274 38.67 0.19 21.90
N LYS A 275 38.49 1.27 22.67
CA LYS A 275 38.89 2.63 22.28
C LYS A 275 40.40 2.75 22.12
N ARG A 276 41.20 2.10 22.98
CA ARG A 276 42.67 2.01 22.82
C ARG A 276 43.04 1.24 21.56
N LYS A 277 42.39 0.10 21.29
CA LYS A 277 42.58 -0.67 20.04
C LYS A 277 42.19 0.13 18.80
N GLU A 278 41.08 0.86 18.85
CA GLU A 278 40.61 1.71 17.74
C GLU A 278 41.57 2.88 17.50
N ASN A 279 42.04 3.54 18.56
CA ASN A 279 43.04 4.60 18.47
C ASN A 279 44.38 4.07 17.94
N ARG A 280 44.83 2.88 18.38
CA ARG A 280 46.01 2.21 17.83
C ARG A 280 45.81 1.91 16.34
N LYS A 281 44.66 1.37 15.93
CA LYS A 281 44.31 1.15 14.51
C LYS A 281 44.30 2.45 13.69
N LYS A 282 43.74 3.55 14.23
CA LYS A 282 43.74 4.88 13.60
C LYS A 282 45.15 5.46 13.49
N MET A 283 45.98 5.29 14.51
CA MET A 283 47.37 5.75 14.54
C MET A 283 48.23 4.98 13.53
N VAL A 284 48.10 3.65 13.50
CA VAL A 284 48.76 2.78 12.50
C VAL A 284 48.29 3.14 11.09
N SER A 285 46.98 3.39 10.89
CA SER A 285 46.44 3.86 9.61
C SER A 285 47.00 5.23 9.21
N LEU A 286 47.08 6.20 10.13
CA LEU A 286 47.67 7.52 9.90
C LEU A 286 49.16 7.46 9.53
N LEU A 287 49.94 6.63 10.24
CA LEU A 287 51.36 6.41 9.96
C LEU A 287 51.58 5.68 8.62
N PHE A 288 50.70 4.75 8.28
CA PHE A 288 50.69 4.10 6.96
C PHE A 288 50.37 5.11 5.83
N THR A 289 49.46 6.04 6.09
CA THR A 289 49.05 7.08 5.12
C THR A 289 50.14 8.15 4.93
N SER A 290 50.86 8.53 6.00
CA SER A 290 51.94 9.52 5.93
C SER A 290 53.21 8.96 5.26
N CYS A 291 53.48 7.66 5.40
CA CYS A 291 54.59 6.98 4.71
C CYS A 291 54.36 6.88 3.18
N LEU A 292 53.10 6.80 2.73
CA LEU A 292 52.73 6.78 1.30
C LEU A 292 52.88 8.15 0.59
N LEU A 293 52.99 9.25 1.34
CA LEU A 293 53.01 10.61 0.80
C LEU A 293 54.40 11.28 0.77
N ARG A 294 55.46 10.63 1.29
CA ARG A 294 56.82 11.21 1.30
C ARG A 294 57.84 10.26 0.67
N PRO A 295 58.45 10.63 -0.48
CA PRO A 295 59.62 9.93 -0.96
C PRO A 295 60.90 10.56 -0.37
N GLN A 296 61.83 9.67 0.02
CA GLN A 296 63.25 9.86 0.32
C GLN A 296 63.69 9.96 1.80
N ASN A 297 64.39 8.88 2.19
CA ASN A 297 65.62 8.83 3.00
C ASN A 297 65.75 9.76 4.20
N SER A 298 65.29 9.28 5.36
CA SER A 298 66.04 9.51 6.60
C SER A 298 65.86 8.31 7.53
N LYS A 299 66.97 7.73 8.00
CA LYS A 299 67.00 6.59 8.94
C LYS A 299 66.20 6.87 10.24
N LEU A 300 65.98 8.15 10.55
CA LEU A 300 65.19 8.62 11.70
C LEU A 300 63.69 8.32 11.60
N SER A 301 63.12 8.23 10.39
CA SER A 301 61.70 7.86 10.20
C SER A 301 61.46 6.35 10.28
N GLN A 302 62.51 5.55 10.06
CA GLN A 302 62.46 4.10 10.15
C GLN A 302 62.60 3.64 11.62
N GLU A 303 63.43 4.31 12.41
CA GLU A 303 63.56 4.05 13.85
C GLU A 303 62.31 4.43 14.65
N MET A 304 61.62 5.53 14.31
CA MET A 304 60.37 5.92 14.99
C MET A 304 59.20 4.95 14.70
N PHE A 305 59.20 4.31 13.52
CA PHE A 305 58.24 3.24 13.19
C PHE A 305 58.55 1.95 13.97
N ILE A 306 59.83 1.64 14.19
CA ILE A 306 60.27 0.49 14.99
C ILE A 306 59.96 0.69 16.48
N ILE A 307 60.14 1.90 17.03
CA ILE A 307 59.88 2.20 18.45
C ILE A 307 58.38 2.05 18.83
N CYS A 308 57.45 2.23 17.88
CA CYS A 308 56.01 2.00 18.13
C CYS A 308 55.58 0.52 18.01
N VAL A 309 56.47 -0.35 17.52
CA VAL A 309 56.23 -1.77 17.18
C VAL A 309 56.96 -2.71 18.16
N ASP A 310 57.76 -2.19 19.10
CA ASP A 310 58.29 -3.00 20.19
C ASP A 310 57.22 -3.25 21.27
N THR A 311 56.31 -4.18 20.97
CA THR A 311 55.64 -5.00 21.97
C THR A 311 55.70 -6.45 21.50
N LYS A 312 56.15 -7.33 22.40
CA LYS A 312 56.21 -8.80 22.26
C LYS A 312 54.88 -9.48 21.85
N ASP A 313 53.84 -8.69 21.61
CA ASP A 313 52.48 -9.08 21.25
C ASP A 313 52.28 -9.24 19.72
N ASP A 314 53.22 -8.77 18.88
CA ASP A 314 53.05 -8.78 17.41
C ASP A 314 53.35 -10.15 16.75
N GLU A 315 54.15 -11.03 17.38
CA GLU A 315 54.28 -12.42 16.89
C GLU A 315 52.99 -13.23 17.14
N GLU A 316 52.25 -12.93 18.21
CA GLU A 316 50.94 -13.54 18.47
C GLU A 316 49.85 -12.93 17.56
N ALA A 317 49.89 -11.63 17.28
CA ALA A 317 48.91 -10.95 16.43
C ALA A 317 49.05 -11.28 14.93
N GLU A 318 50.27 -11.39 14.39
CA GLU A 318 50.51 -11.85 13.00
C GLU A 318 50.13 -13.34 12.84
N ALA A 319 50.34 -14.15 13.87
CA ALA A 319 49.89 -15.54 13.91
C ALA A 319 48.36 -15.65 14.02
N GLU A 320 47.70 -14.73 14.72
CA GLU A 320 46.24 -14.69 14.88
C GLU A 320 45.53 -14.17 13.61
N ASP A 321 46.03 -13.11 12.96
CA ASP A 321 45.50 -12.58 11.68
C ASP A 321 45.68 -13.61 10.53
N SER A 322 46.80 -14.35 10.55
CA SER A 322 47.05 -15.47 9.63
C SER A 322 46.11 -16.65 9.88
N LYS A 323 45.76 -16.94 11.15
CA LYS A 323 44.81 -18.01 11.53
C LYS A 323 43.35 -17.61 11.23
N GLU A 324 42.98 -16.35 11.41
CA GLU A 324 41.64 -15.85 11.09
C GLU A 324 41.38 -15.92 9.59
N MET A 325 42.35 -15.53 8.76
CA MET A 325 42.23 -15.66 7.29
C MET A 325 42.19 -17.14 6.85
N ALA A 326 42.95 -18.03 7.52
CA ALA A 326 42.96 -19.46 7.22
C ALA A 326 41.61 -20.16 7.48
N SER A 327 40.80 -19.60 8.38
CA SER A 327 39.45 -20.08 8.71
C SER A 327 38.38 -19.63 7.70
N MET A 328 38.72 -18.72 6.76
CA MET A 328 37.74 -18.16 5.83
C MET A 328 37.41 -19.09 4.66
N PRO A 329 36.15 -19.10 4.20
CA PRO A 329 35.73 -19.95 3.08
C PRO A 329 36.52 -19.63 1.82
N GLY A 330 37.04 -20.69 1.17
CA GLY A 330 37.84 -20.61 -0.05
C GLY A 330 39.35 -20.40 0.16
N TYR A 331 39.84 -20.28 1.40
CA TYR A 331 41.27 -20.15 1.69
C TYR A 331 42.10 -21.35 1.18
N GLU A 332 41.57 -22.55 1.33
CA GLU A 332 42.22 -23.81 0.92
C GLU A 332 42.43 -23.90 -0.61
N MET A 333 41.64 -23.17 -1.40
CA MET A 333 41.72 -23.18 -2.86
C MET A 333 42.79 -22.22 -3.42
N LEU A 334 43.44 -21.43 -2.56
CA LEU A 334 44.44 -20.45 -2.96
C LEU A 334 45.85 -21.04 -2.91
N SER A 335 46.69 -20.68 -3.87
CA SER A 335 48.13 -20.95 -3.78
C SER A 335 48.78 -20.09 -2.68
N GLU A 336 49.97 -20.49 -2.21
CA GLU A 336 50.72 -19.73 -1.20
C GLU A 336 51.00 -18.27 -1.60
N ARG A 337 51.18 -18.01 -2.90
CA ARG A 337 51.34 -16.64 -3.42
C ARG A 337 50.05 -15.83 -3.34
N GLU A 338 48.92 -16.48 -3.62
CA GLU A 338 47.59 -15.85 -3.55
C GLU A 338 47.15 -15.61 -2.09
N LYS A 339 47.47 -16.54 -1.18
CA LYS A 339 47.25 -16.36 0.27
C LYS A 339 48.00 -15.13 0.79
N ARG A 340 49.28 -14.99 0.43
CA ARG A 340 50.08 -13.79 0.78
C ARG A 340 49.49 -12.52 0.19
N LEU A 341 49.00 -12.56 -1.05
CA LEU A 341 48.31 -11.42 -1.65
C LEU A 341 47.06 -11.05 -0.85
N CYS A 342 46.17 -12.03 -0.57
CA CYS A 342 44.93 -11.81 0.17
C CYS A 342 45.19 -11.24 1.57
N ASN A 343 46.22 -11.74 2.27
CA ASN A 343 46.66 -11.17 3.56
C ASN A 343 47.13 -9.72 3.40
N SER A 344 47.99 -9.44 2.40
CA SER A 344 48.55 -8.10 2.19
C SER A 344 47.53 -7.02 1.81
N ILE A 345 46.40 -7.41 1.21
CA ILE A 345 45.31 -6.50 0.82
C ILE A 345 44.07 -6.67 1.70
N ARG A 346 44.13 -7.50 2.75
CA ARG A 346 43.04 -7.83 3.67
C ARG A 346 41.72 -8.16 2.95
N MET A 347 41.80 -9.02 1.94
CA MET A 347 40.66 -9.43 1.15
C MET A 347 40.28 -10.88 1.44
N ILE A 348 38.98 -11.10 1.69
CA ILE A 348 38.41 -12.43 1.93
C ILE A 348 38.73 -13.34 0.73
N PRO A 349 39.26 -14.56 0.94
CA PRO A 349 39.62 -15.51 -0.12
C PRO A 349 38.52 -15.74 -1.16
N ALA A 350 37.27 -15.98 -0.74
CA ALA A 350 36.14 -16.15 -1.65
C ALA A 350 35.91 -14.92 -2.58
N ASN A 351 36.11 -13.71 -2.06
CA ASN A 351 35.99 -12.49 -2.87
C ASN A 351 37.14 -12.42 -3.88
N TYR A 352 38.37 -12.74 -3.47
CA TYR A 352 39.51 -12.81 -4.38
C TYR A 352 39.27 -13.80 -5.52
N ILE A 353 38.79 -15.01 -5.22
CA ILE A 353 38.50 -16.04 -6.23
C ILE A 353 37.46 -15.55 -7.22
N THR A 354 36.39 -14.92 -6.74
CA THR A 354 35.33 -14.37 -7.60
C THR A 354 35.91 -13.32 -8.55
N ILE A 355 36.72 -12.39 -8.02
CA ILE A 355 37.32 -11.30 -8.79
C ILE A 355 38.32 -11.83 -9.81
N LYS A 356 39.22 -12.73 -9.38
CA LYS A 356 40.18 -13.43 -10.24
C LYS A 356 39.45 -14.13 -11.39
N THR A 357 38.37 -14.85 -11.09
CA THR A 357 37.58 -15.57 -12.09
C THR A 357 36.96 -14.62 -13.12
N CYS A 358 36.39 -13.50 -12.67
CA CYS A 358 35.87 -12.46 -13.58
C CYS A 358 36.97 -11.89 -14.48
N ILE A 359 38.12 -11.52 -13.92
CA ILE A 359 39.24 -10.93 -14.68
C ILE A 359 39.76 -11.90 -15.74
N ILE A 360 40.00 -13.16 -15.37
CA ILE A 360 40.52 -14.18 -16.29
C ILE A 360 39.50 -14.49 -17.38
N LYS A 361 38.21 -14.65 -17.02
CA LYS A 361 37.13 -14.91 -17.98
C LYS A 361 37.01 -13.76 -18.98
N ASP A 362 37.01 -12.52 -18.50
CA ASP A 362 36.94 -11.33 -19.35
C ASP A 362 38.15 -11.24 -20.29
N TYR A 363 39.35 -11.55 -19.78
CA TYR A 363 40.59 -11.57 -20.58
C TYR A 363 40.54 -12.63 -21.69
N LEU A 364 40.07 -13.85 -21.38
CA LEU A 364 39.95 -14.93 -22.36
C LEU A 364 38.91 -14.61 -23.44
N GLN A 365 37.76 -14.05 -23.06
CA GLN A 365 36.73 -13.62 -24.01
C GLN A 365 37.25 -12.52 -24.95
N ARG A 366 38.04 -11.56 -24.43
CA ARG A 366 38.69 -10.53 -25.26
C ARG A 366 39.69 -11.12 -26.25
N ARG A 367 40.48 -12.13 -25.84
CA ARG A 367 41.39 -12.85 -26.75
C ARG A 367 40.66 -13.58 -27.87
N GLN A 368 39.40 -13.94 -27.67
CA GLN A 368 38.53 -14.57 -28.68
C GLN A 368 37.78 -13.55 -29.56
N GLY A 369 38.05 -12.24 -29.39
CA GLY A 369 37.40 -11.18 -30.18
C GLY A 369 35.98 -10.83 -29.72
N LEU A 370 35.53 -11.33 -28.57
CA LEU A 370 34.21 -11.02 -28.03
C LEU A 370 34.20 -9.67 -27.30
N PRO A 371 33.18 -8.82 -27.50
CA PRO A 371 33.04 -7.57 -26.74
C PRO A 371 32.65 -7.87 -25.29
N VAL A 372 33.49 -7.45 -24.32
CA VAL A 372 33.26 -7.67 -22.88
C VAL A 372 33.10 -6.35 -22.12
N LYS A 373 31.93 -6.18 -21.49
CA LYS A 373 31.64 -5.08 -20.55
C LYS A 373 32.07 -5.49 -19.14
N ILE A 374 33.26 -5.04 -18.73
CA ILE A 374 33.85 -5.35 -17.43
C ILE A 374 32.92 -4.88 -16.30
N ARG A 375 32.48 -5.81 -15.44
CA ARG A 375 31.74 -5.50 -14.21
C ARG A 375 32.43 -6.16 -13.03
N TYR A 376 33.01 -5.33 -12.17
CA TYR A 376 33.54 -5.77 -10.89
C TYR A 376 32.44 -5.77 -9.83
N PRO A 377 32.52 -6.64 -8.80
CA PRO A 377 31.65 -6.57 -7.64
C PRO A 377 31.65 -5.18 -6.99
N SER A 378 30.49 -4.74 -6.52
CA SER A 378 30.31 -3.46 -5.81
C SER A 378 31.14 -3.44 -4.51
N GLY A 379 31.91 -2.38 -4.29
CA GLY A 379 32.80 -2.23 -3.11
C GLY A 379 34.29 -2.47 -3.38
N MET A 380 34.71 -2.69 -4.64
CA MET A 380 36.12 -2.85 -4.98
C MET A 380 36.83 -1.50 -5.20
N ASP A 381 37.77 -1.20 -4.30
CA ASP A 381 38.67 -0.05 -4.42
C ASP A 381 39.62 -0.14 -5.60
N LYS A 382 39.98 1.03 -6.16
CA LYS A 382 40.92 1.16 -7.29
C LYS A 382 42.31 0.58 -6.96
N THR A 383 42.72 0.64 -5.70
CA THR A 383 44.01 0.13 -5.19
C THR A 383 44.05 -1.39 -5.20
N HIS A 384 43.02 -2.06 -4.65
CA HIS A 384 42.89 -3.52 -4.66
C HIS A 384 42.88 -4.05 -6.10
N ARG A 385 42.14 -3.39 -6.99
CA ARG A 385 42.10 -3.74 -8.42
C ARG A 385 43.47 -3.70 -9.08
N ARG A 386 44.24 -2.62 -8.85
CA ARG A 386 45.58 -2.48 -9.42
C ARG A 386 46.52 -3.58 -8.94
N LYS A 387 46.50 -3.90 -7.65
CA LYS A 387 47.33 -4.96 -7.05
C LYS A 387 46.98 -6.35 -7.61
N ILE A 388 45.69 -6.66 -7.75
CA ILE A 388 45.24 -7.95 -8.31
C ILE A 388 45.63 -8.05 -9.79
N MET A 389 45.39 -7.00 -10.58
CA MET A 389 45.78 -6.98 -12.00
C MET A 389 47.30 -7.12 -12.18
N SER A 390 48.11 -6.42 -11.38
CA SER A 390 49.57 -6.58 -11.37
C SER A 390 49.94 -8.03 -11.05
N PHE A 391 49.42 -8.58 -9.95
CA PHE A 391 49.71 -9.96 -9.56
C PHE A 391 49.38 -10.98 -10.65
N LEU A 392 48.22 -10.84 -11.30
CA LEU A 392 47.81 -11.75 -12.38
C LEU A 392 48.72 -11.60 -13.62
N SER A 393 49.18 -10.39 -13.91
CA SER A 393 50.14 -10.11 -14.98
C SER A 393 51.54 -10.65 -14.66
N ASP A 394 52.02 -10.41 -13.44
CA ASP A 394 53.34 -10.83 -12.95
C ASP A 394 53.46 -12.36 -12.87
N ASN A 395 52.34 -13.06 -12.64
CA ASN A 395 52.26 -14.52 -12.69
C ASN A 395 51.87 -15.06 -14.09
N GLY A 396 51.77 -14.21 -15.11
CA GLY A 396 51.55 -14.60 -16.50
C GLY A 396 50.14 -15.13 -16.83
N TRP A 397 49.15 -14.89 -15.99
CA TRP A 397 47.77 -15.36 -16.22
C TRP A 397 46.99 -14.44 -17.16
N ILE A 398 47.38 -13.17 -17.22
CA ILE A 398 46.91 -12.19 -18.20
C ILE A 398 48.13 -11.51 -18.83
N GLY A 399 48.05 -11.16 -20.11
CA GLY A 399 49.09 -10.38 -20.76
C GLY A 399 49.06 -8.92 -20.31
N VAL A 400 50.22 -8.30 -20.22
CA VAL A 400 50.33 -6.84 -20.09
C VAL A 400 49.70 -6.25 -21.36
N ALA A 401 48.60 -5.51 -21.20
CA ALA A 401 47.99 -4.74 -22.28
C ALA A 401 48.65 -3.38 -22.41
#